data_AF-T2JSV5-F1
#
_entry.id   AF-T2JSV5-F1
#
_cell.length_a   1.000
_cell.length_b   1.000
_cell.length_c   1.000
_cell.angle_alpha   90.00
_cell.angle_beta   90.00
_cell.angle_gamma   90.00
#
_symmetry.space_group_name_H-M   'P 1'
#
loop_
_entity.id
_entity.type
_entity.pdbx_description
1 polymer ?
#
loop_
_entity_poly.entity_id
_entity_poly.type
_entity_poly.pdbx_seq_one_letter_code
_entity_poly.pdbx_strand_id
1 'polypeptide(L)'
;MLFNSTIFILGFLPLTLLGFWGLSKLRLTQGVMIWLLVSSLFFYSYWNIFSPAGQGKTIEYIFLIILSVVINYSIGVEISRSKKSSRRAKILLILGTILNLSVIVYYKYANFFLDFINSLFYTNYQLDNLILPLGISFYTFTQIAYLVDAYRGELKKEKYNLPTYGLFILFFPQLIAGSILRHDELIPQLRSFKNKIFSSKNLSLGLIFFTIGLSKKLIIADTLSPWVATIFNNTSSLTFIDSWVGAISYTLQLYFDFSGYSDMAIGLGF
;
A
#
# COMPACT_ATOMS: atom_id res chain seq x y z
N MET A 1 -0.27 -4.76 9.12
CA MET A 1 -0.78 -6.06 9.64
C MET A 1 -1.13 -6.95 8.44
N LEU A 2 -1.34 -8.25 8.63
CA LEU A 2 -1.94 -9.10 7.58
C LEU A 2 -3.45 -9.20 7.79
N PHE A 3 -4.24 -9.17 6.71
CA PHE A 3 -5.71 -9.23 6.79
C PHE A 3 -6.23 -10.56 7.33
N ASN A 4 -5.52 -11.67 7.07
CA ASN A 4 -5.86 -12.99 7.57
C ASN A 4 -5.46 -13.22 9.04
N SER A 5 -4.83 -12.25 9.71
CA SER A 5 -4.40 -12.41 11.10
C SER A 5 -5.55 -12.20 12.10
N THR A 6 -5.58 -12.98 13.17
CA THR A 6 -6.58 -12.88 14.24
C THR A 6 -6.61 -11.49 14.87
N ILE A 7 -5.45 -10.87 15.05
CA ILE A 7 -5.31 -9.52 15.62
C ILE A 7 -5.96 -8.47 14.70
N PHE A 8 -5.84 -8.65 13.38
CA PHE A 8 -6.52 -7.79 12.43
C PHE A 8 -8.04 -7.97 12.50
N ILE A 9 -8.52 -9.22 12.40
CA ILE A 9 -9.94 -9.55 12.28
C ILE A 9 -10.73 -9.25 13.55
N LEU A 10 -10.19 -9.59 14.74
CA LEU A 10 -10.90 -9.46 16.01
C LEU A 10 -10.54 -8.20 16.79
N GLY A 11 -9.39 -7.59 16.52
CA GLY A 11 -8.92 -6.39 17.21
C GLY A 11 -9.04 -5.13 16.34
N PHE A 12 -8.15 -5.01 15.36
CA PHE A 12 -7.98 -3.79 14.57
C PHE A 12 -9.23 -3.41 13.77
N LEU A 13 -9.85 -4.38 13.08
CA LEU A 13 -10.99 -4.12 12.20
C LEU A 13 -12.24 -3.67 12.98
N PRO A 14 -12.70 -4.37 14.03
CA PRO A 14 -13.84 -3.91 14.84
C PRO A 14 -13.60 -2.53 15.45
N LEU A 15 -12.40 -2.27 16.00
CA LEU A 15 -12.06 -0.96 16.56
C LEU A 15 -12.12 0.14 15.50
N THR A 16 -11.58 -0.12 14.31
CA THR A 16 -11.60 0.84 13.20
C THR A 16 -13.03 1.14 12.74
N LEU A 17 -13.89 0.12 12.61
CA LEU A 17 -15.29 0.30 12.23
C LEU A 17 -16.12 1.02 13.31
N LEU A 18 -15.89 0.70 14.59
CA LEU A 18 -16.55 1.40 15.70
C LEU A 18 -16.22 2.89 15.71
N GLY A 19 -14.94 3.24 15.54
CA GLY A 19 -14.53 4.65 15.44
C GLY A 19 -15.10 5.33 14.19
N PHE A 20 -15.11 4.63 13.04
CA PHE A 20 -15.66 5.14 11.79
C PHE A 20 -17.15 5.45 11.90
N TRP A 21 -17.98 4.49 12.33
CA TRP A 21 -19.42 4.69 12.47
C TRP A 21 -19.78 5.61 13.66
N GLY A 22 -19.02 5.55 14.76
CA GLY A 22 -19.21 6.43 15.91
C GLY A 22 -19.02 7.91 15.53
N LEU A 23 -17.91 8.24 14.87
CA LEU A 23 -17.64 9.62 14.40
C LEU A 23 -18.59 10.04 13.28
N SER A 24 -18.99 9.10 12.42
CA SER A 24 -19.99 9.35 11.37
C SER A 24 -21.37 9.68 11.95
N LYS A 25 -21.80 8.99 13.02
CA LYS A 25 -23.05 9.28 13.73
C LYS A 25 -23.06 10.69 14.33
N LEU A 26 -21.91 11.16 14.81
CA LEU A 26 -21.70 12.52 15.29
C LEU A 26 -21.58 13.56 14.16
N ARG A 27 -21.67 13.15 12.89
CA ARG A 27 -21.49 13.98 11.69
C ARG A 27 -20.12 14.66 11.59
N LEU A 28 -19.11 14.12 12.29
CA LEU A 28 -17.74 14.65 12.31
C LEU A 28 -16.96 14.15 11.08
N THR A 29 -17.26 14.71 9.91
CA THR A 29 -16.68 14.24 8.63
C THR A 29 -15.16 14.30 8.57
N GLN A 30 -14.55 15.34 9.15
CA GLN A 30 -13.09 15.44 9.25
C GLN A 30 -12.53 14.47 10.28
N GLY A 31 -13.22 14.25 11.40
CA GLY A 31 -12.86 13.27 12.41
C GLY A 31 -12.79 11.86 11.83
N VAL A 32 -13.75 11.47 10.99
CA VAL A 32 -13.75 10.19 10.26
C VAL A 32 -12.50 10.04 9.38
N MET A 33 -12.13 11.09 8.63
CA MET A 33 -10.94 11.05 7.76
C MET A 33 -9.65 10.90 8.56
N ILE A 34 -9.52 11.66 9.66
CA ILE A 34 -8.37 11.60 10.55
C ILE A 34 -8.29 10.23 11.22
N TRP A 35 -9.42 9.69 11.68
CA TRP A 35 -9.49 8.35 12.27
C TRP A 35 -8.99 7.28 11.30
N LEU A 36 -9.52 7.26 10.07
CA LEU A 36 -9.07 6.30 9.06
C LEU A 36 -7.60 6.48 8.69
N LEU A 37 -7.09 7.71 8.64
CA LEU A 37 -5.69 8.00 8.38
C LEU A 37 -4.79 7.46 9.50
N VAL A 38 -5.17 7.70 10.76
CA VAL A 38 -4.45 7.20 11.95
C VAL A 38 -4.51 5.68 12.01
N SER A 39 -5.68 5.07 11.80
CA SER A 39 -5.82 3.61 11.70
C SER A 39 -4.93 3.05 10.59
N SER A 40 -4.83 3.75 9.45
CA SER A 40 -4.00 3.32 8.34
C SER A 40 -2.50 3.40 8.64
N LEU A 41 -2.06 4.49 9.27
CA LEU A 41 -0.68 4.63 9.74
C LEU A 41 -0.33 3.57 10.79
N PHE A 42 -1.26 3.27 11.70
CA PHE A 42 -1.09 2.20 12.69
C PHE A 42 -1.00 0.82 12.02
N PHE A 43 -1.86 0.54 11.05
CA PHE A 43 -1.81 -0.70 10.28
C PHE A 43 -0.46 -0.88 9.57
N TYR A 44 0.06 0.19 8.97
CA TYR A 44 1.37 0.25 8.32
C TYR A 44 2.52 0.01 9.31
N SER A 45 2.50 0.70 10.45
CA SER A 45 3.57 0.63 11.45
C SER A 45 3.61 -0.70 12.21
N TYR A 46 2.46 -1.37 12.34
CA TYR A 46 2.35 -2.62 13.10
C TYR A 46 3.36 -3.69 12.66
N TRP A 47 3.65 -3.81 11.36
CA TRP A 47 4.62 -4.77 10.86
C TRP A 47 6.03 -4.49 11.41
N ASN A 48 6.42 -3.23 11.54
CA ASN A 48 7.76 -2.89 12.06
C ASN A 48 7.86 -2.97 13.59
N ILE A 49 6.76 -2.69 14.31
CA ILE A 49 6.76 -2.64 15.78
C ILE A 49 6.70 -4.04 16.38
N PHE A 50 5.83 -4.91 15.84
CA PHE A 50 5.47 -6.17 16.50
C PHE A 50 5.92 -7.41 15.73
N SER A 51 6.36 -7.29 14.46
CA SER A 51 6.94 -8.42 13.75
C SER A 51 8.44 -8.53 14.06
N PRO A 52 8.97 -9.73 14.33
CA PRO A 52 10.42 -9.96 14.45
C PRO A 52 11.19 -9.50 13.20
N ALA A 53 10.53 -9.48 12.05
CA ALA A 53 11.08 -9.01 10.77
C ALA A 53 11.23 -7.48 10.68
N GLY A 54 10.60 -6.71 11.57
CA GLY A 54 10.54 -5.25 11.53
C GLY A 54 11.83 -4.51 11.88
N GLN A 55 12.82 -5.22 12.46
CA GLN A 55 14.16 -4.74 12.86
C GLN A 55 14.22 -3.32 13.50
N GLY A 56 13.15 -2.87 14.16
CA GLY A 56 13.13 -1.61 14.91
C GLY A 56 13.11 -0.30 14.10
N LYS A 57 13.10 -0.34 12.76
CA LYS A 57 13.11 0.87 11.89
C LYS A 57 11.73 1.54 11.71
N THR A 58 10.80 1.30 12.63
CA THR A 58 9.42 1.82 12.56
C THR A 58 9.38 3.33 12.36
N ILE A 59 10.16 4.06 13.17
CA ILE A 59 10.11 5.53 13.20
C ILE A 59 10.60 6.10 11.86
N GLU A 60 11.66 5.52 11.30
CA GLU A 60 12.20 5.91 9.99
C GLU A 60 11.17 5.73 8.89
N TYR A 61 10.44 4.61 8.86
CA TYR A 61 9.48 4.31 7.79
C TYR A 61 8.18 5.10 7.91
N ILE A 62 7.70 5.35 9.13
CA ILE A 62 6.58 6.27 9.35
C ILE A 62 6.99 7.68 8.95
N PHE A 63 8.18 8.12 9.36
CA PHE A 63 8.66 9.44 9.01
C PHE A 63 8.82 9.58 7.50
N LEU A 64 9.40 8.59 6.83
CA LEU A 64 9.57 8.56 5.38
C LEU A 64 8.22 8.67 4.66
N ILE A 65 7.20 7.89 5.06
CA ILE A 65 5.93 7.89 4.35
C ILE A 65 5.15 9.19 4.61
N ILE A 66 5.17 9.72 5.83
CA ILE A 66 4.54 11.01 6.17
C ILE A 66 5.25 12.14 5.42
N LEU A 67 6.58 12.17 5.45
CA LEU A 67 7.37 13.18 4.74
C LEU A 67 7.11 13.12 3.23
N SER A 68 7.09 11.91 2.66
CA SER A 68 6.77 11.71 1.25
C SER A 68 5.36 12.22 0.90
N VAL A 69 4.36 11.94 1.74
CA VAL A 69 2.99 12.46 1.57
C VAL A 69 2.98 13.99 1.63
N VAL A 70 3.64 14.61 2.60
CA VAL A 70 3.67 16.08 2.75
C VAL A 70 4.37 16.75 1.56
N ILE A 71 5.53 16.22 1.13
CA ILE A 71 6.28 16.75 -0.01
C ILE A 71 5.46 16.63 -1.29
N ASN A 72 4.94 15.44 -1.60
CA ASN A 72 4.17 15.22 -2.81
C ASN A 72 2.91 16.07 -2.86
N TYR A 73 2.16 16.17 -1.75
CA TYR A 73 1.00 17.06 -1.65
C TYR A 73 1.39 18.52 -1.95
N SER A 74 2.47 19.00 -1.33
CA SER A 74 2.93 20.39 -1.50
C SER A 74 3.34 20.68 -2.94
N ILE A 75 4.08 19.76 -3.57
CA ILE A 75 4.47 19.86 -4.98
C ILE A 75 3.22 19.84 -5.88
N GLY A 76 2.29 18.91 -5.68
CA GLY A 76 1.08 18.78 -6.48
C GLY A 76 0.16 20.01 -6.39
N VAL A 77 0.03 20.60 -5.19
CA VAL A 77 -0.69 21.87 -4.99
C VAL A 77 -0.01 23.01 -5.77
N GLU A 78 1.31 23.12 -5.71
CA GLU A 78 2.04 24.20 -6.39
C GLU A 78 2.05 24.05 -7.92
N ILE A 79 2.11 22.81 -8.42
CA ILE A 79 1.88 22.50 -9.84
C ILE A 79 0.49 22.95 -10.25
N SER A 80 -0.54 22.65 -9.45
CA SER A 80 -1.93 22.99 -9.75
C SER A 80 -2.21 24.50 -9.74
N ARG A 81 -1.48 25.26 -8.93
CA ARG A 81 -1.53 26.74 -8.88
C ARG A 81 -0.80 27.41 -10.05
N SER A 82 0.19 26.73 -10.61
CA SER A 82 0.96 27.24 -11.73
C SER A 82 0.10 27.30 -13.02
N LYS A 83 0.43 28.21 -13.94
CA LYS A 83 -0.23 28.24 -15.26
C LYS A 83 -0.01 26.89 -15.96
N LYS A 84 -1.05 26.40 -16.65
CA LYS A 84 -1.00 25.14 -17.40
C LYS A 84 0.20 25.17 -18.36
N SER A 85 0.99 24.10 -18.35
CA SER A 85 2.21 23.97 -19.17
C SER A 85 3.34 24.98 -18.87
N SER A 86 3.32 25.66 -17.72
CA SER A 86 4.43 26.54 -17.34
C SER A 86 5.73 25.77 -17.07
N ARG A 87 6.87 26.43 -17.33
CA ARG A 87 8.21 25.88 -17.02
C ARG A 87 8.32 25.48 -15.54
N ARG A 88 7.74 26.27 -14.63
CA ARG A 88 7.69 25.98 -13.19
C ARG A 88 6.98 24.66 -12.89
N ALA A 89 5.78 24.46 -13.43
CA ALA A 89 5.03 23.21 -13.26
C ALA A 89 5.81 21.99 -13.77
N LYS A 90 6.50 22.11 -14.91
CA LYS A 90 7.32 21.04 -15.48
C LYS A 90 8.52 20.70 -14.59
N ILE A 91 9.23 21.71 -14.07
CA ILE A 91 10.37 21.50 -13.16
C ILE A 91 9.90 20.82 -11.86
N LEU A 92 8.79 21.28 -11.27
CA LEU A 92 8.22 20.68 -10.07
C LEU A 92 7.82 19.22 -10.27
N LEU A 93 7.21 18.88 -11.41
CA LEU A 93 6.89 17.49 -11.76
C LEU A 93 8.14 16.62 -11.86
N ILE A 94 9.18 17.11 -12.56
CA ILE A 94 10.44 16.38 -12.73
C ILE A 94 11.11 16.17 -11.37
N LEU A 95 11.23 17.21 -10.56
CA LEU A 95 11.83 17.12 -9.22
C LEU A 95 11.05 16.17 -8.31
N GLY A 96 9.72 16.26 -8.27
CA GLY A 96 8.89 15.36 -7.49
C GLY A 96 9.00 13.90 -7.96
N THR A 97 9.05 13.67 -9.28
CA THR A 97 9.24 12.33 -9.83
C THR A 97 10.62 11.76 -9.49
N ILE A 98 11.68 12.56 -9.62
CA ILE A 98 13.04 12.16 -9.23
C ILE A 98 13.09 11.82 -7.75
N LEU A 99 12.54 12.66 -6.86
CA LEU A 99 12.53 12.40 -5.42
C LEU A 99 11.83 11.06 -5.10
N ASN A 100 10.67 10.81 -5.70
CA ASN A 100 9.94 9.55 -5.55
C ASN A 100 10.75 8.33 -6.04
N LEU A 101 11.32 8.42 -7.24
CA LEU A 101 12.13 7.34 -7.80
C LEU A 101 13.41 7.10 -7.01
N SER A 102 14.07 8.14 -6.52
CA SER A 102 15.26 8.04 -5.67
C SER A 102 15.01 7.21 -4.41
N VAL A 103 13.82 7.35 -3.81
CA VAL A 103 13.42 6.56 -2.63
C VAL A 103 13.29 5.07 -2.97
N ILE A 104 12.62 4.71 -4.08
CA ILE A 104 12.58 3.30 -4.54
C ILE A 104 13.99 2.80 -4.89
N VAL A 105 14.77 3.59 -5.62
CA VAL A 105 16.13 3.21 -6.06
C VAL A 105 17.01 2.91 -4.86
N TYR A 106 16.97 3.76 -3.83
CA TYR A 106 17.68 3.52 -2.59
C TYR A 106 17.26 2.20 -1.94
N TYR A 107 15.99 2.03 -1.56
CA TYR A 107 15.58 0.86 -0.79
C TYR A 107 15.63 -0.46 -1.57
N LYS A 108 15.39 -0.44 -2.88
CA LYS A 108 15.25 -1.66 -3.68
C LYS A 108 16.52 -2.05 -4.44
N TYR A 109 17.33 -1.08 -4.85
CA TYR A 109 18.45 -1.32 -5.76
C TYR A 109 19.80 -0.87 -5.23
N ALA A 110 19.90 -0.22 -4.06
CA ALA A 110 21.20 0.24 -3.55
C ALA A 110 22.20 -0.90 -3.37
N ASN A 111 21.78 -2.05 -2.80
CA ASN A 111 22.66 -3.22 -2.68
C ASN A 111 23.13 -3.74 -4.04
N PHE A 112 22.21 -3.84 -5.02
CA PHE A 112 22.58 -4.24 -6.38
C PHE A 112 23.63 -3.31 -7.01
N PHE A 113 23.47 -1.99 -6.85
CA PHE A 113 24.45 -1.03 -7.36
C PHE A 113 25.78 -1.08 -6.60
N LEU A 114 25.76 -1.33 -5.29
CA LEU A 114 26.98 -1.52 -4.50
C LEU A 114 27.72 -2.79 -4.89
N ASP A 115 27.01 -3.90 -5.09
CA ASP A 115 27.58 -5.16 -5.56
C ASP A 115 28.25 -4.97 -6.92
N PHE A 116 27.62 -4.21 -7.82
CA PHE A 116 28.22 -3.83 -9.11
C PHE A 116 29.51 -3.02 -8.93
N ILE A 117 29.50 -1.98 -8.09
CA ILE A 117 30.69 -1.15 -7.82
C ILE A 117 31.80 -1.99 -7.18
N ASN A 118 31.47 -2.81 -6.20
CA ASN A 118 32.41 -3.72 -5.52
C ASN A 118 33.06 -4.69 -6.51
N SER A 119 32.28 -5.23 -7.46
CA SER A 119 32.82 -6.11 -8.51
C SER A 119 33.77 -5.41 -9.48
N LEU A 120 33.54 -4.11 -9.75
CA LEU A 120 34.32 -3.34 -10.73
C LEU A 120 35.60 -2.74 -10.13
N PHE A 121 35.54 -2.31 -8.88
CA PHE A 121 36.63 -1.59 -8.21
C PHE A 121 37.32 -2.40 -7.10
N TYR A 122 36.93 -3.67 -6.92
CA TYR A 122 37.44 -4.55 -5.87
C TYR A 122 37.30 -3.95 -4.45
N THR A 123 36.20 -3.22 -4.22
CA THR A 123 35.85 -2.67 -2.92
C THR A 123 34.93 -3.61 -2.14
N ASN A 124 34.70 -3.33 -0.86
CA ASN A 124 33.78 -4.11 -0.01
C ASN A 124 32.81 -3.21 0.76
N TYR A 125 32.14 -2.31 0.04
CA TYR A 125 31.09 -1.47 0.62
C TYR A 125 29.82 -2.29 0.82
N GLN A 126 29.27 -2.29 2.02
CA GLN A 126 28.02 -2.99 2.33
C GLN A 126 27.05 -2.02 3.01
N LEU A 127 25.77 -2.08 2.64
CA LEU A 127 24.70 -1.42 3.38
C LEU A 127 24.04 -2.45 4.28
N ASP A 128 24.40 -2.40 5.56
CA ASP A 128 23.79 -3.29 6.55
C ASP A 128 22.30 -2.99 6.72
N ASN A 129 21.49 -4.05 6.74
CA ASN A 129 20.09 -4.04 7.17
C ASN A 129 19.18 -3.05 6.41
N LEU A 130 19.36 -2.93 5.09
CA LEU A 130 18.44 -2.18 4.24
C LEU A 130 17.16 -3.01 3.98
N ILE A 131 16.19 -2.88 4.87
CA ILE A 131 14.87 -3.50 4.71
C ILE A 131 13.97 -2.57 3.89
N LEU A 132 13.21 -3.15 2.97
CA LEU A 132 12.26 -2.39 2.16
C LEU A 132 11.02 -2.02 2.98
N PRO A 133 10.62 -0.74 3.01
CA PRO A 133 9.34 -0.34 3.57
C PRO A 133 8.19 -1.00 2.82
N LEU A 134 7.20 -1.48 3.57
CA LEU A 134 6.03 -2.16 3.00
C LEU A 134 5.29 -1.24 2.02
N GLY A 135 4.89 -1.77 0.86
CA GLY A 135 4.10 -0.98 -0.10
C GLY A 135 4.84 0.20 -0.76
N ILE A 136 6.17 0.32 -0.60
CA ILE A 136 6.98 1.42 -1.19
C ILE A 136 6.73 1.64 -2.67
N SER A 137 6.67 0.56 -3.45
CA SER A 137 6.37 0.69 -4.88
C SER A 137 4.98 1.27 -5.12
N PHE A 138 3.96 0.80 -4.40
CA PHE A 138 2.58 1.24 -4.59
C PHE A 138 2.39 2.72 -4.25
N TYR A 139 2.74 3.16 -3.04
CA TYR A 139 2.51 4.56 -2.69
C TYR A 139 3.36 5.50 -3.54
N THR A 140 4.59 5.13 -3.92
CA THR A 140 5.44 5.97 -4.78
C THR A 140 4.84 6.11 -6.18
N PHE A 141 4.36 5.04 -6.81
CA PHE A 141 3.73 5.15 -8.14
C PHE A 141 2.40 5.91 -8.08
N THR A 142 1.60 5.74 -7.01
CA THR A 142 0.38 6.52 -6.79
C THR A 142 0.70 8.01 -6.59
N GLN A 143 1.77 8.34 -5.88
CA GLN A 143 2.26 9.71 -5.70
C GLN A 143 2.73 10.34 -7.03
N ILE A 144 3.48 9.59 -7.85
CA ILE A 144 3.89 10.04 -9.19
C ILE A 144 2.65 10.27 -10.08
N ALA A 145 1.70 9.34 -10.09
CA ALA A 145 0.45 9.49 -10.84
C ALA A 145 -0.28 10.78 -10.42
N TYR A 146 -0.42 11.02 -9.12
CA TYR A 146 -0.97 12.27 -8.59
C TYR A 146 -0.24 13.53 -9.09
N LEU A 147 1.10 13.55 -9.13
CA LEU A 147 1.86 14.69 -9.67
C LEU A 147 1.63 14.88 -11.17
N VAL A 148 1.51 13.79 -11.94
CA VAL A 148 1.19 13.83 -13.37
C VAL A 148 -0.21 14.39 -13.60
N ASP A 149 -1.19 13.96 -12.81
CA ASP A 149 -2.57 14.43 -12.89
C ASP A 149 -2.67 15.91 -12.48
N ALA A 150 -1.86 16.34 -11.49
CA ALA A 150 -1.68 17.75 -11.15
C ALA A 150 -1.20 18.57 -12.34
N TYR A 151 -0.18 18.06 -13.04
CA TYR A 151 0.42 18.74 -14.19
C TYR A 151 -0.53 18.81 -15.39
N ARG A 152 -1.34 17.77 -15.61
CA ARG A 152 -2.40 17.75 -16.63
C ARG A 152 -3.57 18.69 -16.30
N GLY A 153 -3.68 19.11 -15.03
CA GLY A 153 -4.72 20.00 -14.54
C GLY A 153 -6.02 19.26 -14.15
N GLU A 154 -5.93 17.95 -13.94
CA GLU A 154 -7.05 17.07 -13.60
C GLU A 154 -7.49 17.25 -12.13
N LEU A 155 -6.56 17.68 -11.26
CA LEU A 155 -6.84 18.03 -9.85
C LEU A 155 -7.77 19.23 -9.67
N LYS A 156 -8.06 20.03 -10.71
CA LYS A 156 -8.88 21.24 -10.56
C LYS A 156 -10.33 20.95 -10.20
N LYS A 157 -10.83 19.74 -10.48
CA LYS A 157 -12.18 19.31 -10.15
C LYS A 157 -12.35 18.98 -8.66
N GLU A 158 -11.27 18.55 -8.00
CA GLU A 158 -11.30 18.06 -6.63
C GLU A 158 -10.25 18.81 -5.78
N LYS A 159 -10.64 19.92 -5.14
CA LYS A 159 -9.82 20.54 -4.10
C LYS A 159 -9.99 19.76 -2.80
N TYR A 160 -8.96 19.05 -2.38
CA TYR A 160 -8.93 18.31 -1.11
C TYR A 160 -7.71 18.69 -0.29
N ASN A 161 -7.83 18.50 1.03
CA ASN A 161 -6.81 18.86 2.01
C ASN A 161 -5.78 17.74 2.22
N LEU A 162 -4.69 18.06 2.92
CA LEU A 162 -3.61 17.13 3.21
C LEU A 162 -4.08 15.83 3.90
N PRO A 163 -4.99 15.82 4.89
CA PRO A 163 -5.49 14.56 5.46
C PRO A 163 -6.23 13.67 4.45
N THR A 164 -6.99 14.25 3.53
CA THR A 164 -7.69 13.48 2.48
C THR A 164 -6.68 12.89 1.49
N TYR A 165 -5.66 13.65 1.12
CA TYR A 165 -4.56 13.15 0.30
C TYR A 165 -3.78 12.04 0.99
N GLY A 166 -3.42 12.25 2.26
CA GLY A 166 -2.74 11.26 3.09
C GLY A 166 -3.55 9.97 3.17
N LEU A 167 -4.87 10.07 3.37
CA LEU A 167 -5.73 8.89 3.38
C LEU A 167 -5.79 8.22 2.00
N PHE A 168 -5.87 8.98 0.91
CA PHE A 168 -5.80 8.42 -0.45
C PHE A 168 -4.54 7.59 -0.70
N ILE A 169 -3.38 8.04 -0.19
CA ILE A 169 -2.12 7.30 -0.32
C ILE A 169 -2.03 6.12 0.66
N LEU A 170 -2.52 6.32 1.89
CA LEU A 170 -2.25 5.41 3.01
C LEU A 170 -3.35 4.41 3.29
N PHE A 171 -4.50 4.50 2.61
CA PHE A 171 -5.69 3.72 2.95
C PHE A 171 -5.36 2.23 3.12
N PHE A 172 -5.47 1.73 4.35
CA PHE A 172 -4.93 0.42 4.71
C PHE A 172 -5.48 -0.77 3.88
N PRO A 173 -6.74 -0.78 3.40
CA PRO A 173 -7.23 -1.83 2.52
C PRO A 173 -6.40 -1.93 1.23
N GLN A 174 -5.83 -0.82 0.76
CA GLN A 174 -5.14 -0.72 -0.52
C GLN A 174 -3.60 -0.67 -0.39
N LEU A 175 -3.07 -0.22 0.75
CA LEU A 175 -1.67 0.18 0.90
C LEU A 175 -0.61 -0.87 0.51
N ILE A 176 -0.87 -2.17 0.77
CA ILE A 176 0.16 -3.21 0.59
C ILE A 176 0.17 -3.77 -0.83
N ALA A 177 -1.01 -4.12 -1.35
CA ALA A 177 -1.17 -4.79 -2.63
C ALA A 177 -2.52 -4.53 -3.30
N GLY A 178 -3.20 -3.43 -2.95
CA GLY A 178 -4.45 -3.05 -3.60
C GLY A 178 -4.23 -2.58 -5.04
N SER A 179 -5.33 -2.51 -5.81
CA SER A 179 -5.29 -1.90 -7.15
C SER A 179 -4.78 -0.46 -7.06
N ILE A 180 -4.06 0.02 -8.08
CA ILE A 180 -3.64 1.42 -8.16
C ILE A 180 -4.89 2.26 -8.46
N LEU A 181 -5.50 2.82 -7.42
CA LEU A 181 -6.68 3.67 -7.53
C LEU A 181 -6.30 5.07 -7.99
N ARG A 182 -7.17 5.65 -8.81
CA ARG A 182 -7.05 7.04 -9.22
C ARG A 182 -7.71 7.96 -8.21
N HIS A 183 -7.17 9.17 -8.09
CA HIS A 183 -7.63 10.12 -7.09
C HIS A 183 -9.06 10.60 -7.37
N ASP A 184 -9.47 10.65 -8.64
CA ASP A 184 -10.80 11.06 -9.10
C ASP A 184 -11.88 10.01 -8.81
N GLU A 185 -11.50 8.75 -8.59
CA GLU A 185 -12.42 7.69 -8.19
C GLU A 185 -12.60 7.62 -6.66
N LEU A 186 -11.50 7.66 -5.89
CA LEU A 186 -11.55 7.41 -4.44
C LEU A 186 -11.95 8.65 -3.63
N ILE A 187 -11.42 9.83 -3.97
CA ILE A 187 -11.60 11.04 -3.16
C ILE A 187 -13.07 11.48 -3.07
N PRO A 188 -13.88 11.46 -4.15
CA PRO A 188 -15.30 11.76 -4.05
C PRO A 188 -16.03 10.80 -3.10
N GLN A 189 -15.66 9.52 -3.09
CA GLN A 189 -16.24 8.51 -2.22
C GLN A 189 -15.87 8.76 -0.75
N LEU A 190 -14.62 9.08 -0.45
CA LEU A 190 -14.15 9.42 0.90
C LEU A 190 -14.80 10.70 1.44
N ARG A 191 -15.11 11.67 0.56
CA ARG A 191 -15.76 12.93 0.97
C ARG A 191 -17.26 12.79 1.14
N SER A 192 -17.91 11.93 0.34
CA SER A 192 -19.36 11.70 0.38
C SER A 192 -19.82 11.29 1.78
N PHE A 193 -20.70 12.10 2.39
CA PHE A 193 -21.29 11.77 3.68
C PHE A 193 -22.20 10.54 3.59
N LYS A 194 -22.87 10.33 2.44
CA LYS A 194 -23.74 9.16 2.24
C LYS A 194 -22.99 7.83 2.42
N ASN A 195 -21.72 7.80 2.01
CA ASN A 195 -20.86 6.63 2.13
C ASN A 195 -20.32 6.42 3.55
N LYS A 196 -20.57 7.34 4.48
CA LYS A 196 -20.16 7.25 5.89
C LYS A 196 -21.26 6.70 6.78
N ILE A 197 -22.49 6.67 6.29
CA ILE A 197 -23.65 6.22 7.07
C ILE A 197 -23.65 4.69 7.07
N PHE A 198 -24.00 4.11 8.22
CA PHE A 198 -24.15 2.67 8.34
C PHE A 198 -25.14 2.12 7.32
N SER A 199 -24.71 1.13 6.53
CA SER A 199 -25.52 0.43 5.55
C SER A 199 -25.35 -1.07 5.77
N SER A 200 -26.43 -1.75 6.15
CA SER A 200 -26.44 -3.21 6.31
C SER A 200 -26.10 -3.92 4.98
N LYS A 201 -26.48 -3.33 3.85
CA LYS A 201 -26.12 -3.82 2.52
C LYS A 201 -24.61 -3.76 2.28
N ASN A 202 -23.96 -2.65 2.63
CA ASN A 202 -22.51 -2.54 2.47
C ASN A 202 -21.78 -3.48 3.42
N LEU A 203 -22.20 -3.55 4.69
CA LEU A 203 -21.59 -4.45 5.66
C LEU A 203 -21.67 -5.91 5.22
N SER A 204 -22.83 -6.35 4.70
CA SER A 204 -23.00 -7.72 4.21
C SER A 204 -22.15 -7.99 2.96
N LEU A 205 -22.11 -7.08 1.99
CA LEU A 205 -21.21 -7.20 0.84
C LEU A 205 -19.74 -7.25 1.27
N GLY A 206 -19.34 -6.37 2.19
CA GLY A 206 -18.00 -6.31 2.74
C GLY A 206 -17.58 -7.62 3.40
N LEU A 207 -18.46 -8.19 4.24
CA LEU A 207 -18.25 -9.49 4.86
C LEU A 207 -18.17 -10.62 3.83
N ILE A 208 -19.03 -10.64 2.81
CA ILE A 208 -19.00 -11.66 1.76
C ILE A 208 -17.65 -11.65 1.03
N PHE A 209 -17.23 -10.49 0.53
CA PHE A 209 -15.94 -10.37 -0.19
C PHE A 209 -14.76 -10.68 0.74
N PHE A 210 -14.80 -10.21 1.99
CA PHE A 210 -13.76 -10.49 2.96
C PHE A 210 -13.65 -11.98 3.26
N THR A 211 -14.76 -12.67 3.50
CA THR A 211 -14.77 -14.12 3.75
C THR A 211 -14.32 -14.91 2.53
N ILE A 212 -14.76 -14.57 1.32
CA ILE A 212 -14.29 -15.23 0.08
C ILE A 212 -12.78 -15.07 -0.07
N GLY A 213 -12.26 -13.86 0.12
CA GLY A 213 -10.84 -13.60 0.04
C GLY A 213 -10.04 -14.34 1.11
N LEU A 214 -10.55 -14.38 2.34
CA LEU A 214 -9.98 -15.13 3.44
C LEU A 214 -9.93 -16.64 3.15
N SER A 215 -11.00 -17.20 2.57
CA SER A 215 -11.04 -18.61 2.14
C SER A 215 -10.00 -18.91 1.07
N LYS A 216 -9.88 -18.07 0.02
CA LYS A 216 -8.85 -18.25 -1.01
C LYS A 216 -7.44 -18.26 -0.42
N LYS A 217 -7.17 -17.33 0.50
CA LYS A 217 -5.88 -17.21 1.18
C LYS A 217 -5.59 -18.41 2.08
N LEU A 218 -6.45 -18.68 3.06
CA LEU A 218 -6.18 -19.67 4.10
C LEU A 218 -6.35 -21.11 3.62
N ILE A 219 -7.39 -21.39 2.82
CA ILE A 219 -7.72 -22.77 2.42
C ILE A 219 -6.86 -23.22 1.24
N ILE A 220 -6.58 -22.33 0.28
CA ILE A 220 -5.88 -22.69 -0.95
C ILE A 220 -4.43 -22.25 -0.90
N ALA A 221 -4.15 -20.93 -0.86
CA ALA A 221 -2.80 -20.41 -1.02
C ALA A 221 -1.86 -20.85 0.13
N ASP A 222 -2.29 -20.69 1.37
CA ASP A 222 -1.47 -21.02 2.54
C ASP A 222 -1.30 -22.54 2.70
N THR A 223 -2.26 -23.34 2.22
CA THR A 223 -2.12 -24.82 2.15
C THR A 223 -1.12 -25.26 1.09
N LEU A 224 -1.03 -24.57 -0.05
CA LEU A 224 -0.06 -24.86 -1.11
C LEU A 224 1.35 -24.38 -0.77
N SER A 225 1.47 -23.32 0.04
CA SER A 225 2.75 -22.66 0.35
C SER A 225 3.86 -23.61 0.85
N PRO A 226 3.63 -24.53 1.80
CA PRO A 226 4.65 -25.47 2.24
C PRO A 226 5.14 -26.40 1.12
N TRP A 227 4.23 -26.90 0.28
CA TRP A 227 4.57 -27.80 -0.84
C TRP A 227 5.45 -27.10 -1.87
N VAL A 228 5.07 -25.88 -2.22
CA VAL A 228 5.85 -25.03 -3.12
C VAL A 228 7.23 -24.76 -2.52
N ALA A 229 7.31 -24.38 -1.24
CA ALA A 229 8.58 -24.15 -0.57
C ALA A 229 9.49 -25.40 -0.60
N THR A 230 8.94 -26.59 -0.37
CA THR A 230 9.71 -27.85 -0.45
C THR A 230 10.32 -28.07 -1.83
N ILE A 231 9.59 -27.78 -2.90
CA ILE A 231 10.07 -27.96 -4.28
C ILE A 231 11.12 -26.91 -4.63
N PHE A 232 10.86 -25.63 -4.37
CA PHE A 232 11.76 -24.54 -4.73
C PHE A 232 13.02 -24.44 -3.84
N ASN A 233 13.01 -25.05 -2.65
CA ASN A 233 14.20 -25.15 -1.81
C ASN A 233 15.13 -26.32 -2.19
N ASN A 234 14.65 -27.30 -2.97
CA ASN A 234 15.40 -28.51 -3.35
C ASN A 234 15.56 -28.65 -4.86
N THR A 235 15.89 -27.54 -5.55
CA THR A 235 15.95 -27.48 -7.01
C THR A 235 17.00 -28.39 -7.66
N SER A 236 18.03 -28.80 -6.91
CA SER A 236 19.11 -29.64 -7.41
C SER A 236 18.73 -31.11 -7.64
N SER A 237 17.60 -31.57 -7.07
CA SER A 237 17.18 -32.98 -7.12
C SER A 237 15.75 -33.17 -7.66
N LEU A 238 15.22 -32.20 -8.40
CA LEU A 238 13.85 -32.28 -8.92
C LEU A 238 13.75 -33.21 -10.13
N THR A 239 12.72 -34.07 -10.13
CA THR A 239 12.33 -34.80 -11.34
C THR A 239 11.55 -33.89 -12.30
N PHE A 240 11.33 -34.37 -13.53
CA PHE A 240 10.49 -33.69 -14.51
C PHE A 240 9.06 -33.44 -13.97
N ILE A 241 8.49 -34.44 -13.28
CA ILE A 241 7.13 -34.34 -12.73
C ILE A 241 7.11 -33.33 -11.58
N ASP A 242 8.09 -33.39 -10.66
CA ASP A 242 8.17 -32.45 -9.53
C ASP A 242 8.28 -31.01 -10.01
N SER A 243 9.02 -30.77 -11.09
CA SER A 243 9.19 -29.46 -11.69
C SER A 243 7.86 -28.89 -12.21
N TRP A 244 7.06 -29.71 -12.92
CA TRP A 244 5.75 -29.28 -13.42
C TRP A 244 4.73 -29.08 -12.30
N VAL A 245 4.68 -30.02 -11.34
CA VAL A 245 3.80 -29.91 -10.18
C VAL A 245 4.15 -28.67 -9.36
N GLY A 246 5.45 -28.40 -9.15
CA GLY A 246 5.94 -27.20 -8.48
C GLY A 246 5.55 -25.92 -9.19
N ALA A 247 5.75 -25.83 -10.51
CA ALA A 247 5.39 -24.67 -11.30
C ALA A 247 3.88 -24.37 -11.26
N ILE A 248 3.04 -25.40 -11.40
CA ILE A 248 1.57 -25.27 -11.33
C ILE A 248 1.15 -24.88 -9.91
N SER A 249 1.69 -25.54 -8.89
CA SER A 249 1.36 -25.26 -7.49
C SER A 249 1.75 -23.83 -7.09
N TYR A 250 2.91 -23.36 -7.52
CA TYR A 250 3.34 -21.98 -7.31
C TYR A 250 2.43 -20.98 -8.02
N THR A 251 2.01 -21.28 -9.25
CA THR A 251 1.08 -20.43 -10.00
C THR A 251 -0.25 -20.30 -9.28
N LEU A 252 -0.81 -21.42 -8.80
CA LEU A 252 -2.06 -21.42 -8.02
C LEU A 252 -1.90 -20.69 -6.69
N GLN A 253 -0.83 -20.98 -5.94
CA GLN A 253 -0.52 -20.29 -4.68
C GLN A 253 -0.50 -18.77 -4.91
N LEU A 254 0.29 -18.29 -5.87
CA LEU A 254 0.45 -16.87 -6.15
C LEU A 254 -0.87 -16.22 -6.58
N TYR A 255 -1.64 -16.89 -7.44
CA TYR A 255 -2.95 -16.41 -7.87
C TYR A 255 -3.94 -16.29 -6.71
N PHE A 256 -4.08 -17.34 -5.88
CA PHE A 256 -5.03 -17.34 -4.77
C PHE A 256 -4.60 -16.45 -3.61
N ASP A 257 -3.30 -16.25 -3.42
CA ASP A 257 -2.77 -15.29 -2.45
C ASP A 257 -3.15 -13.85 -2.85
N PHE A 258 -2.82 -13.46 -4.08
CA PHE A 258 -3.07 -12.10 -4.56
C PHE A 258 -4.56 -11.81 -4.77
N SER A 259 -5.33 -12.75 -5.35
CA SER A 259 -6.78 -12.60 -5.50
C SER A 259 -7.50 -12.63 -4.16
N GLY A 260 -7.05 -13.47 -3.21
CA GLY A 260 -7.57 -13.49 -1.84
C GLY A 260 -7.35 -12.16 -1.13
N TYR A 261 -6.14 -11.58 -1.23
CA TYR A 261 -5.85 -10.24 -0.74
C TYR A 261 -6.75 -9.17 -1.38
N SER A 262 -6.91 -9.22 -2.70
CA SER A 262 -7.72 -8.26 -3.44
C SER A 262 -9.20 -8.29 -3.02
N ASP A 263 -9.78 -9.48 -2.87
CA ASP A 263 -11.17 -9.63 -2.41
C ASP A 263 -11.34 -9.14 -0.97
N MET A 264 -10.38 -9.43 -0.08
CA MET A 264 -10.38 -8.87 1.28
C MET A 264 -10.29 -7.35 1.28
N ALA A 265 -9.42 -6.77 0.45
CA ALA A 265 -9.28 -5.32 0.30
C ALA A 265 -10.57 -4.66 -0.21
N ILE A 266 -11.23 -5.26 -1.20
CA ILE A 266 -12.54 -4.81 -1.70
C ILE A 266 -13.60 -4.90 -0.60
N GLY A 267 -13.63 -6.02 0.13
CA GLY A 267 -14.57 -6.21 1.25
C GLY A 267 -14.43 -5.15 2.34
N LEU A 268 -13.20 -4.75 2.65
CA LEU A 268 -12.91 -3.66 3.60
C LEU A 268 -13.26 -2.26 3.07
N GLY A 269 -13.40 -2.11 1.75
CA GLY A 269 -13.76 -0.83 1.12
C GLY A 269 -15.26 -0.52 1.11
N PHE A 270 -16.13 -1.52 1.31
CA PHE A 270 -17.59 -1.37 1.37
C PHE A 270 -18.06 -0.72 2.68
#